data_AF-A0A920IF85-F1
#
_entry.id   AF-A0A920IF85-F1
#
_cell.length_a   1.000
_cell.length_b   1.000
_cell.length_c   1.000
_cell.angle_alpha   90.00
_cell.angle_beta   90.00
_cell.angle_gamma   90.00
#
_symmetry.space_group_name_H-M   'P 1'
#
loop_
_entity.id
_entity.type
_entity.pdbx_description
1 polymer ?
#
loop_
_entity_poly.entity_id
_entity_poly.type
_entity_poly.pdbx_seq_one_letter_code
_entity_poly.pdbx_strand_id
1 'polypeptide(L)'
;MIEGDKKLEVKKNEKNNYEFSLLLDKDKNIIINYANKEHVVFDLSVVKDKKPKIEILSAPNIVNESSLSFISKTTDDYGIKKIILNINRPISFKHFEEEYLSFNLYLNEAMQQNTKLVESYFYKYLADIIWAGSDTYIEIIASDFINQSIKFSDRIKIPKKNFNNKTATEILKIREKLAKNKIGKNEGKEDFTQLFNANQYLLNDNNIRVIYKETLNLFNDTNIIKFSLKNELFKNLYILAEVIDEGEFYQAKKN
;
A
#
# COMPACT_ATOMS: atom_id res chain seq x y z
N MET A 1 45.23 2.94 -27.33
CA MET A 1 44.17 2.00 -26.91
C MET A 1 43.32 1.68 -28.13
N ILE A 2 42.81 0.46 -28.24
CA ILE A 2 41.96 0.01 -29.36
C ILE A 2 40.68 -0.60 -28.79
N GLU A 3 39.52 -0.24 -29.36
CA GLU A 3 38.21 -0.88 -29.16
C GLU A 3 37.79 -1.51 -30.49
N GLY A 4 37.79 -2.84 -30.58
CA GLY A 4 37.67 -3.53 -31.88
C GLY A 4 38.80 -3.12 -32.83
N ASP A 5 38.48 -2.42 -33.92
CA ASP A 5 39.45 -1.86 -34.89
C ASP A 5 39.72 -0.35 -34.75
N LYS A 6 39.08 0.32 -33.77
CA LYS A 6 39.14 1.78 -33.65
C LYS A 6 40.18 2.23 -32.62
N LYS A 7 41.12 3.09 -33.04
CA LYS A 7 42.06 3.75 -32.12
C LYS A 7 41.34 4.81 -31.29
N LEU A 8 41.49 4.73 -29.98
CA LEU A 8 40.92 5.67 -29.01
C LEU A 8 42.01 6.55 -28.42
N GLU A 9 41.76 7.85 -28.36
CA GLU A 9 42.65 8.84 -27.76
C GLU A 9 42.57 8.76 -26.23
N VAL A 10 43.74 8.73 -25.59
CA VAL A 10 43.87 8.65 -24.14
C VAL A 10 44.34 10.01 -23.63
N LYS A 11 43.69 10.55 -22.60
CA LYS A 11 44.08 11.84 -22.01
C LYS A 11 45.20 11.62 -21.00
N LYS A 12 46.26 12.43 -21.10
CA LYS A 12 47.32 12.46 -20.09
C LYS A 12 46.84 13.34 -18.92
N ASN A 13 46.71 12.76 -17.73
CA ASN A 13 46.22 13.49 -16.55
C ASN A 13 47.39 14.04 -15.72
N GLU A 14 48.52 13.32 -15.62
CA GLU A 14 49.74 13.76 -14.92
C GLU A 14 51.05 13.21 -15.53
N LYS A 15 52.20 13.38 -14.85
CA LYS A 15 53.48 12.78 -15.23
C LYS A 15 53.39 11.25 -15.06
N ASN A 16 53.13 10.56 -16.18
CA ASN A 16 53.01 9.11 -16.34
C ASN A 16 51.62 8.51 -16.03
N ASN A 17 50.59 9.33 -15.83
CA ASN A 17 49.22 8.86 -15.64
C ASN A 17 48.35 9.19 -16.86
N TYR A 18 47.57 8.20 -17.28
CA TYR A 18 46.72 8.25 -18.46
C TYR A 18 45.30 7.81 -18.10
N GLU A 19 44.30 8.52 -18.60
CA GLU A 19 42.89 8.27 -18.32
C GLU A 19 42.09 8.20 -19.63
N PHE A 20 41.11 7.30 -19.65
CA PHE A 20 40.14 7.16 -20.71
C PHE A 20 38.80 6.71 -20.13
N SER A 21 37.70 7.26 -20.66
CA SER A 21 36.34 6.87 -20.31
C SER A 21 35.68 6.22 -21.53
N LEU A 22 35.17 5.00 -21.34
CA LEU A 22 34.43 4.28 -22.38
C LEU A 22 33.02 3.99 -21.89
N LEU A 23 32.02 4.27 -22.73
CA LEU A 23 30.68 3.74 -22.53
C LEU A 23 30.65 2.26 -22.95
N LEU A 24 30.28 1.37 -22.04
CA LEU A 24 30.09 -0.05 -22.30
C LEU A 24 28.60 -0.35 -22.45
N ASP A 25 28.11 -0.33 -23.69
CA ASP A 25 26.71 -0.58 -24.07
C ASP A 25 26.49 -1.99 -24.68
N LYS A 26 27.59 -2.68 -25.01
CA LYS A 26 27.67 -4.03 -25.54
C LYS A 26 29.01 -4.65 -25.17
N ASP A 27 29.17 -5.95 -25.41
CA ASP A 27 30.43 -6.66 -25.23
C ASP A 27 31.54 -5.99 -26.06
N LYS A 28 32.68 -5.75 -25.42
CA LYS A 28 33.81 -5.02 -26.00
C LYS A 28 35.11 -5.67 -25.58
N ASN A 29 35.95 -5.91 -26.57
CA ASN A 29 37.35 -6.22 -26.36
C ASN A 29 38.15 -4.92 -26.41
N ILE A 30 38.94 -4.67 -25.37
CA ILE A 30 39.78 -3.48 -25.24
C ILE A 30 41.23 -3.91 -25.16
N ILE A 31 42.05 -3.36 -26.04
CA ILE A 31 43.48 -3.64 -26.08
C ILE A 31 44.27 -2.36 -25.76
N ILE A 32 45.12 -2.44 -24.74
CA ILE A 32 46.09 -1.40 -24.41
C ILE A 32 47.44 -1.81 -24.99
N ASN A 33 47.90 -1.03 -25.97
CA ASN A 33 49.20 -1.22 -26.62
C ASN A 33 50.23 -0.25 -26.05
N TYR A 34 51.43 -0.75 -25.74
CA TYR A 34 52.61 0.05 -25.41
C TYR A 34 53.74 -0.33 -26.37
N ALA A 35 54.38 0.65 -27.00
CA ALA A 35 55.47 0.44 -27.97
C ALA A 35 55.13 -0.61 -29.06
N ASN A 36 53.92 -0.54 -29.63
CA ASN A 36 53.39 -1.46 -30.65
C ASN A 36 53.34 -2.94 -30.22
N LYS A 37 53.34 -3.23 -28.92
CA LYS A 37 53.05 -4.56 -28.36
C LYS A 37 51.75 -4.50 -27.56
N GLU A 38 50.93 -5.53 -27.71
CA GLU A 38 49.77 -5.76 -26.84
C GLU A 38 50.27 -5.92 -25.41
N HIS A 39 49.85 -5.00 -24.54
CA HIS A 39 50.31 -4.97 -23.16
C HIS A 39 49.25 -5.56 -22.23
N VAL A 40 47.99 -5.19 -22.44
CA VAL A 40 46.85 -5.69 -21.66
C VAL A 40 45.62 -5.82 -22.55
N VAL A 41 44.90 -6.93 -22.42
CA VAL A 41 43.62 -7.19 -23.08
C VAL A 41 42.54 -7.29 -22.02
N PHE A 42 41.45 -6.55 -22.19
CA PHE A 42 40.24 -6.67 -21.39
C PHE A 42 39.10 -7.16 -22.26
N ASP A 43 38.56 -8.32 -21.91
CA ASP A 43 37.31 -8.84 -22.47
C ASP A 43 36.15 -8.44 -21.55
N LEU A 44 35.41 -7.41 -21.94
CA LEU A 44 34.32 -6.86 -21.16
C LEU A 44 32.99 -7.33 -21.71
N SER A 45 32.19 -7.97 -20.86
CA SER A 45 30.83 -8.40 -21.17
C SER A 45 29.79 -7.48 -20.53
N VAL A 46 28.75 -7.11 -21.28
CA VAL A 46 27.62 -6.33 -20.79
C VAL A 46 26.42 -7.24 -20.60
N VAL A 47 26.03 -7.46 -19.34
CA VAL A 47 24.81 -8.19 -18.99
C VAL A 47 23.65 -7.21 -18.91
N LYS A 48 22.57 -7.49 -19.65
CA LYS A 48 21.35 -6.67 -19.58
C LYS A 48 20.63 -6.92 -18.27
N ASP A 49 20.29 -5.82 -17.61
CA ASP A 49 19.46 -5.79 -16.41
C ASP A 49 18.06 -6.39 -16.70
N LYS A 50 17.60 -7.26 -15.80
CA LYS A 50 16.30 -7.93 -15.92
C LYS A 50 15.30 -7.23 -15.02
N LYS A 51 14.03 -7.27 -15.42
CA LYS A 51 12.96 -6.79 -14.54
C LYS A 51 12.92 -7.60 -13.25
N PRO A 52 12.53 -6.96 -12.13
CA PRO A 52 12.25 -7.67 -10.90
C PRO A 52 11.21 -8.79 -11.12
N LYS A 53 11.26 -9.80 -10.27
CA LYS A 53 10.26 -10.88 -10.20
C LYS A 53 9.58 -10.86 -8.84
N ILE A 54 8.25 -11.00 -8.84
CA ILE A 54 7.43 -11.14 -7.64
C ILE A 54 6.91 -12.58 -7.57
N GLU A 55 6.99 -13.19 -6.39
CA GLU A 55 6.46 -14.50 -6.05
C GLU A 55 5.61 -14.40 -4.78
N ILE A 56 4.44 -15.03 -4.78
CA ILE A 56 3.55 -15.07 -3.61
C ILE A 56 3.81 -16.39 -2.89
N LEU A 57 4.45 -16.32 -1.73
CA LEU A 57 4.79 -17.49 -0.91
C LEU A 57 3.58 -17.96 -0.08
N SER A 58 2.71 -17.04 0.30
CA SER A 58 1.41 -17.32 0.93
C SER A 58 0.37 -16.43 0.30
N ALA A 59 -0.71 -17.02 -0.22
CA ALA A 59 -1.81 -16.27 -0.81
C ALA A 59 -2.46 -15.30 0.20
N PRO A 60 -3.05 -14.18 -0.26
CA PRO A 60 -3.80 -13.26 0.57
C PRO A 60 -4.90 -13.98 1.37
N ASN A 61 -4.82 -13.90 2.70
CA ASN A 61 -5.79 -14.51 3.60
C ASN A 61 -6.33 -13.53 4.63
N ILE A 62 -7.54 -13.79 5.10
CA ILE A 62 -8.19 -13.04 6.17
C ILE A 62 -7.85 -13.71 7.50
N VAL A 63 -7.29 -12.94 8.43
CA VAL A 63 -6.95 -13.38 9.79
C VAL A 63 -7.92 -12.73 10.76
N ASN A 64 -8.56 -13.55 11.61
CA ASN A 64 -9.52 -13.13 12.64
C ASN A 64 -10.63 -12.22 12.08
N GLU A 65 -11.08 -12.47 10.84
CA GLU A 65 -12.11 -11.70 10.12
C GLU A 65 -11.78 -10.22 9.84
N SER A 66 -10.69 -9.69 10.40
CA SER A 66 -10.44 -8.25 10.46
C SER A 66 -9.16 -7.79 9.77
N SER A 67 -8.20 -8.69 9.60
CA SER A 67 -6.88 -8.38 9.09
C SER A 67 -6.60 -9.10 7.79
N LEU A 68 -5.85 -8.45 6.89
CA LEU A 68 -5.31 -9.07 5.68
C LEU A 68 -3.85 -9.45 5.94
N SER A 69 -3.49 -10.67 5.55
CA SER A 69 -2.10 -11.14 5.61
C SER A 69 -1.69 -11.87 4.34
N PHE A 70 -0.39 -11.82 4.03
CA PHE A 70 0.27 -12.63 3.01
C PHE A 70 1.78 -12.55 3.16
N ILE A 71 2.48 -13.44 2.45
CA ILE A 71 3.93 -13.41 2.32
C ILE A 71 4.27 -13.32 0.84
N SER A 72 5.12 -12.36 0.48
CA SER A 72 5.64 -12.20 -0.87
C SER A 72 7.15 -12.16 -0.87
N LYS A 73 7.75 -12.62 -1.97
CA LYS A 73 9.17 -12.56 -2.25
C LYS A 73 9.40 -11.80 -3.55
N THR A 74 10.33 -10.86 -3.53
CA THR A 74 10.75 -10.13 -4.71
C THR A 74 12.24 -10.37 -4.94
N THR A 75 12.65 -10.59 -6.18
CA THR A 75 14.05 -10.80 -6.56
C THR A 75 14.44 -9.97 -7.77
N ASP A 76 15.69 -9.52 -7.81
CA ASP A 76 16.28 -8.74 -8.89
C ASP A 76 17.79 -9.02 -9.01
N ASP A 77 18.38 -8.90 -10.20
CA ASP A 77 19.81 -9.16 -10.41
C ASP A 77 20.72 -7.98 -10.05
N TYR A 78 20.22 -6.74 -10.07
CA TYR A 78 20.97 -5.53 -9.74
C TYR A 78 20.45 -4.78 -8.49
N GLY A 79 19.28 -5.15 -8.00
CA GLY A 79 18.73 -4.71 -6.73
C GLY A 79 17.34 -4.07 -6.88
N ILE A 80 16.51 -4.34 -5.90
CA ILE A 80 15.16 -3.81 -5.76
C ILE A 80 15.27 -2.44 -5.07
N LYS A 81 14.65 -1.43 -5.68
CA LYS A 81 14.58 -0.07 -5.13
C LYS A 81 13.33 0.15 -4.29
N LYS A 82 12.20 -0.44 -4.69
CA LYS A 82 10.90 -0.19 -4.06
C LYS A 82 9.94 -1.35 -4.27
N ILE A 83 9.13 -1.65 -3.26
CA ILE A 83 7.99 -2.56 -3.36
C ILE A 83 6.78 -1.90 -2.70
N ILE A 84 5.72 -1.69 -3.46
CA ILE A 84 4.48 -1.07 -3.00
C ILE A 84 3.35 -2.10 -3.10
N LEU A 85 2.54 -2.20 -2.05
CA LEU A 85 1.22 -2.82 -2.11
C LEU A 85 0.17 -1.73 -2.27
N ASN A 86 -0.68 -1.86 -3.28
CA ASN A 86 -1.90 -1.09 -3.43
C ASN A 86 -3.11 -2.00 -3.23
N ILE A 87 -4.07 -1.58 -2.42
CA ILE A 87 -5.41 -2.19 -2.36
C ILE A 87 -6.35 -1.22 -3.07
N ASN A 88 -6.88 -1.64 -4.21
CA ASN A 88 -7.64 -0.76 -5.08
C ASN A 88 -8.99 -0.38 -4.46
N ARG A 89 -9.46 0.81 -4.80
CA ARG A 89 -10.82 1.26 -4.50
C ARG A 89 -11.85 0.35 -5.18
N PRO A 90 -12.81 -0.23 -4.45
CA PRO A 90 -13.87 -1.02 -5.06
C PRO A 90 -14.77 -0.15 -5.95
N ILE A 91 -15.32 -0.75 -7.01
CA ILE A 91 -16.15 -0.05 -8.01
C ILE A 91 -17.33 0.69 -7.38
N SER A 92 -17.95 0.12 -6.34
CA SER A 92 -19.08 0.74 -5.64
C SER A 92 -18.73 2.04 -4.91
N PHE A 93 -17.45 2.39 -4.82
CA PHE A 93 -16.95 3.60 -4.17
C PHE A 93 -16.28 4.56 -5.15
N LYS A 94 -16.48 4.42 -6.47
CA LYS A 94 -15.78 5.21 -7.52
C LYS A 94 -15.76 6.74 -7.35
N HIS A 95 -16.64 7.29 -6.52
CA HIS A 95 -16.76 8.70 -6.17
C HIS A 95 -15.86 9.12 -5.00
N PHE A 96 -15.14 8.19 -4.37
CA PHE A 96 -14.14 8.50 -3.34
C PHE A 96 -12.90 9.16 -3.93
N GLU A 97 -12.20 9.99 -3.17
CA GLU A 97 -10.98 10.65 -3.61
C GLU A 97 -9.81 9.68 -3.79
N GLU A 98 -9.66 8.71 -2.89
CA GLU A 98 -8.55 7.76 -2.93
C GLU A 98 -8.77 6.67 -3.96
N GLU A 99 -7.83 6.45 -4.88
CA GLU A 99 -7.89 5.35 -5.85
C GLU A 99 -7.44 4.01 -5.25
N TYR A 100 -6.58 4.06 -4.23
CA TYR A 100 -6.02 2.89 -3.56
C TYR A 100 -5.56 3.22 -2.13
N LEU A 101 -5.50 2.20 -1.28
CA LEU A 101 -4.69 2.21 -0.06
C LEU A 101 -3.28 1.73 -0.40
N SER A 102 -2.25 2.51 -0.06
CA SER A 102 -0.86 2.19 -0.40
C SER A 102 -0.04 1.86 0.84
N PHE A 103 0.75 0.80 0.74
CA PHE A 103 1.67 0.36 1.78
C PHE A 103 3.04 0.08 1.18
N ASN A 104 4.10 0.50 1.88
CA ASN A 104 5.45 0.11 1.51
C ASN A 104 5.73 -1.30 2.07
N LEU A 105 6.02 -2.26 1.19
CA LEU A 105 6.43 -3.62 1.59
C LEU A 105 7.94 -3.76 1.74
N TYR A 106 8.69 -2.74 1.31
CA TYR A 106 10.14 -2.65 1.46
C TYR A 106 10.45 -2.20 2.90
N LEU A 107 10.56 -3.16 3.81
CA LEU A 107 10.83 -2.91 5.23
C LEU A 107 12.30 -2.51 5.45
N ASN A 108 12.48 -1.32 6.03
CA ASN A 108 13.72 -0.79 6.61
C ASN A 108 14.97 -0.76 5.72
N GLU A 109 15.23 0.41 5.13
CA GLU A 109 16.53 0.79 4.54
C GLU A 109 17.72 0.52 5.49
N ALA A 110 17.49 0.52 6.82
CA ALA A 110 18.51 0.29 7.83
C ALA A 110 18.83 -1.19 8.13
N MET A 111 18.04 -2.16 7.65
CA MET A 111 18.19 -3.58 8.03
C MET A 111 18.40 -4.56 6.87
N GLN A 112 18.14 -4.17 5.62
CA GLN A 112 18.34 -5.07 4.48
C GLN A 112 19.75 -4.96 3.92
N GLN A 113 20.61 -5.91 4.29
CA GLN A 113 21.95 -6.08 3.70
C GLN A 113 21.90 -6.56 2.24
N ASN A 114 20.75 -7.08 1.77
CA ASN A 114 20.59 -7.62 0.43
C ASN A 114 19.38 -6.99 -0.28
N THR A 115 19.65 -6.09 -1.22
CA THR A 115 18.61 -5.45 -2.05
C THR A 115 18.17 -6.34 -3.22
N LYS A 116 18.89 -7.43 -3.52
CA LYS A 116 18.55 -8.35 -4.63
C LYS A 116 17.43 -9.32 -4.30
N LEU A 117 17.12 -9.50 -3.01
CA LEU A 117 16.08 -10.40 -2.54
C LEU A 117 15.39 -9.79 -1.32
N VAL A 118 14.09 -9.60 -1.42
CA VAL A 118 13.26 -9.05 -0.33
C VAL A 118 12.09 -9.97 -0.08
N GLU A 119 11.99 -10.48 1.14
CA GLU A 119 10.81 -11.18 1.62
C GLU A 119 10.01 -10.24 2.51
N SER A 120 8.73 -10.08 2.20
CA SER A 120 7.83 -9.15 2.88
C SER A 120 6.69 -9.94 3.50
N TYR A 121 6.56 -9.82 4.83
CA TYR A 121 5.37 -10.25 5.55
C TYR A 121 4.43 -9.06 5.70
N PHE A 122 3.25 -9.15 5.09
CA PHE A 122 2.20 -8.16 5.25
C PHE A 122 1.18 -8.64 6.28
N TYR A 123 0.87 -7.78 7.25
CA TYR A 123 -0.23 -7.98 8.19
C TYR A 123 -0.80 -6.62 8.54
N LYS A 124 -2.07 -6.39 8.17
CA LYS A 124 -2.74 -5.12 8.45
C LYS A 124 -4.20 -5.33 8.81
N TYR A 125 -4.63 -4.69 9.90
CA TYR A 125 -6.05 -4.54 10.22
C TYR A 125 -6.71 -3.63 9.19
N LEU A 126 -7.78 -4.10 8.57
CA LEU A 126 -8.49 -3.38 7.50
C LEU A 126 -10.02 -3.36 7.71
N ALA A 127 -10.55 -3.95 8.78
CA ALA A 127 -12.00 -4.01 8.99
C ALA A 127 -12.66 -2.66 9.33
N ASP A 128 -11.89 -1.66 9.75
CA ASP A 128 -12.39 -0.32 10.06
C ASP A 128 -12.52 0.58 8.83
N ILE A 129 -11.86 0.25 7.72
CA ILE A 129 -11.94 1.08 6.52
C ILE A 129 -13.35 1.02 5.93
N ILE A 130 -13.75 2.09 5.23
CA ILE A 130 -15.11 2.17 4.66
C ILE A 130 -15.37 1.16 3.53
N TRP A 131 -14.32 0.69 2.88
CA TRP A 131 -14.39 -0.32 1.83
C TRP A 131 -14.46 -1.76 2.37
N ALA A 132 -14.36 -1.96 3.69
CA ALA A 132 -14.39 -3.27 4.33
C ALA A 132 -15.55 -4.16 3.84
N GLY A 133 -15.24 -5.42 3.54
CA GLY A 133 -16.19 -6.41 3.02
C GLY A 133 -16.47 -6.33 1.52
N SER A 134 -15.86 -5.39 0.81
CA SER A 134 -16.02 -5.27 -0.65
C SER A 134 -14.98 -6.09 -1.40
N ASP A 135 -15.35 -6.60 -2.56
CA ASP A 135 -14.40 -7.21 -3.48
C ASP A 135 -13.55 -6.14 -4.17
N THR A 136 -12.25 -6.40 -4.29
CA THR A 136 -11.31 -5.53 -4.98
C THR A 136 -10.09 -6.32 -5.47
N TYR A 137 -9.11 -5.61 -6.01
CA TYR A 137 -7.80 -6.16 -6.34
C TYR A 137 -6.74 -5.61 -5.40
N ILE A 138 -5.77 -6.46 -5.07
CA ILE A 138 -4.47 -6.00 -4.63
C ILE A 138 -3.53 -5.94 -5.82
N GLU A 139 -2.58 -5.01 -5.75
CA GLU A 139 -1.48 -4.90 -6.70
C GLU A 139 -0.17 -4.76 -5.94
N ILE A 140 0.78 -5.68 -6.18
CA ILE A 140 2.14 -5.54 -5.68
C ILE A 140 2.99 -5.06 -6.85
N ILE A 141 3.63 -3.91 -6.68
CA ILE A 141 4.46 -3.26 -7.69
C ILE A 141 5.89 -3.21 -7.17
N ALA A 142 6.80 -3.87 -7.88
CA ALA A 142 8.22 -3.82 -7.58
C ALA A 142 8.96 -3.05 -8.68
N SER A 143 9.94 -2.24 -8.29
CA SER A 143 10.81 -1.52 -9.21
C SER A 143 12.28 -1.58 -8.79
N ASP A 144 13.18 -1.66 -9.77
CA ASP A 144 14.64 -1.63 -9.60
C ASP A 144 15.21 -0.19 -9.59
N PHE A 145 16.54 -0.07 -9.56
CA PHE A 145 17.25 1.21 -9.52
C PHE A 145 17.25 2.00 -10.83
N ILE A 146 17.02 1.34 -11.97
CA ILE A 146 16.85 2.00 -13.28
C ILE A 146 15.38 2.19 -13.67
N ASN A 147 14.46 1.93 -12.73
CA ASN A 147 13.01 2.08 -12.82
C ASN A 147 12.31 1.11 -13.79
N GLN A 148 12.88 -0.06 -14.09
CA GLN A 148 12.02 -1.12 -14.64
C GLN A 148 11.08 -1.61 -13.53
N SER A 149 9.89 -2.08 -13.92
CA SER A 149 8.88 -2.51 -12.95
C SER A 149 8.09 -3.71 -13.43
N ILE A 150 7.58 -4.45 -12.45
CA ILE A 150 6.66 -5.56 -12.60
C ILE A 150 5.48 -5.37 -11.66
N LYS A 151 4.32 -5.89 -12.05
CA LYS A 151 3.10 -5.86 -11.25
C LYS A 151 2.52 -7.26 -11.10
N PHE A 152 2.28 -7.67 -9.86
CA PHE A 152 1.40 -8.78 -9.53
C PHE A 152 0.03 -8.22 -9.17
N SER A 153 -1.05 -8.91 -9.55
CA SER A 153 -2.41 -8.55 -9.15
C SER A 153 -3.23 -9.77 -8.83
N ASP A 154 -4.02 -9.68 -7.77
CA ASP A 154 -4.92 -10.74 -7.34
C ASP A 154 -6.23 -10.15 -6.81
N ARG A 155 -7.33 -10.89 -6.96
CA ARG A 155 -8.64 -10.48 -6.45
C ARG A 155 -8.75 -10.89 -4.98
N ILE A 156 -9.18 -9.95 -4.14
CA ILE A 156 -9.43 -10.18 -2.73
C ILE A 156 -10.79 -9.66 -2.32
N LYS A 157 -11.25 -10.10 -1.15
CA LYS A 157 -12.29 -9.42 -0.40
C LYS A 157 -11.65 -8.73 0.78
N ILE A 158 -11.91 -7.44 0.95
CA ILE A 158 -11.36 -6.69 2.09
C ILE A 158 -11.96 -7.27 3.38
N PRO A 159 -11.15 -7.57 4.41
CA PRO A 159 -11.64 -8.05 5.70
C PRO A 159 -12.76 -7.17 6.25
N LYS A 160 -13.71 -7.79 6.96
CA LYS A 160 -14.84 -7.11 7.59
C LYS A 160 -15.13 -7.79 8.91
N LYS A 161 -15.08 -7.01 10.00
CA LYS A 161 -15.47 -7.45 11.33
C LYS A 161 -16.97 -7.78 11.35
N ASN A 162 -17.31 -8.90 11.98
CA ASN A 162 -18.68 -9.26 12.29
C ASN A 162 -19.08 -8.61 13.62
N PHE A 163 -20.26 -7.96 13.63
CA PHE A 163 -20.83 -7.31 14.80
C PHE A 163 -22.01 -8.14 15.28
N ASN A 164 -22.06 -8.44 16.57
CA ASN A 164 -23.11 -9.26 17.17
C ASN A 164 -24.29 -8.41 17.63
N ASN A 165 -24.03 -7.16 17.99
CA ASN A 165 -25.04 -6.20 18.41
C ASN A 165 -25.87 -5.70 17.21
N LYS A 166 -27.20 -5.81 17.32
CA LYS A 166 -28.14 -5.39 16.27
C LYS A 166 -28.02 -3.90 15.98
N THR A 167 -27.95 -3.05 17.01
CA THR A 167 -27.82 -1.60 16.86
C THR A 167 -26.50 -1.23 16.18
N ALA A 168 -25.39 -1.86 16.57
CA ALA A 168 -24.09 -1.67 15.91
C ALA A 168 -24.15 -2.05 14.42
N THR A 169 -24.82 -3.15 14.10
CA THR A 169 -25.03 -3.59 12.71
C THR A 169 -25.85 -2.58 11.90
N GLU A 170 -26.91 -2.00 12.48
CA GLU A 170 -27.71 -0.96 11.82
C GLU A 170 -26.90 0.33 11.58
N ILE A 171 -26.06 0.74 12.54
CA ILE A 171 -25.14 1.89 12.35
C ILE A 171 -24.21 1.65 11.15
N LEU A 172 -23.66 0.44 11.02
CA LEU A 172 -22.80 0.09 9.89
C LEU A 172 -23.55 0.05 8.55
N LYS A 173 -24.84 -0.32 8.56
CA LYS A 173 -25.68 -0.23 7.35
C LYS A 173 -25.89 1.23 6.93
N ILE A 174 -26.14 2.14 7.87
CA ILE A 174 -26.24 3.59 7.59
C ILE A 174 -24.92 4.09 6.99
N ARG A 175 -23.79 3.75 7.64
CA ARG A 175 -22.43 4.06 7.16
C ARG A 175 -22.20 3.57 5.73
N GLU A 176 -22.56 2.33 5.44
CA GLU A 176 -22.39 1.72 4.12
C GLU A 176 -23.28 2.38 3.06
N LYS A 177 -24.55 2.65 3.37
CA LYS A 177 -25.48 3.34 2.46
C LYS A 177 -24.98 4.75 2.12
N LEU A 178 -24.55 5.51 3.13
CA LEU A 178 -23.98 6.85 2.94
C LEU A 178 -22.73 6.77 2.06
N ALA A 179 -21.77 5.90 2.39
CA ALA A 179 -20.54 5.81 1.64
C ALA A 179 -20.73 5.30 0.21
N LYS A 180 -21.71 4.44 -0.06
CA LYS A 180 -22.07 4.05 -1.43
C LYS A 180 -22.92 5.09 -2.16
N ASN A 181 -23.13 6.27 -1.57
CA ASN A 181 -23.98 7.35 -2.07
C ASN A 181 -25.40 6.87 -2.42
N LYS A 182 -25.93 5.91 -1.63
CA LYS A 182 -27.29 5.38 -1.79
C LYS A 182 -28.34 6.21 -1.06
N ILE A 183 -27.91 6.92 -0.01
CA ILE A 183 -28.73 7.86 0.76
C ILE A 183 -27.94 9.16 0.96
N GLY A 184 -28.67 10.26 1.08
CA GLY A 184 -28.08 11.56 1.38
C GLY A 184 -27.75 11.73 2.86
N LYS A 185 -27.01 12.80 3.20
CA LYS A 185 -26.64 13.14 4.59
C LYS A 185 -27.85 13.32 5.51
N ASN A 186 -28.90 13.99 5.02
CA ASN A 186 -30.12 14.24 5.77
C ASN A 186 -30.89 12.95 6.08
N GLU A 187 -31.08 12.10 5.07
CA GLU A 187 -31.72 10.79 5.24
C GLU A 187 -30.90 9.91 6.21
N GLY A 188 -29.57 9.88 6.07
CA GLY A 188 -28.71 9.15 7.01
C GLY A 188 -28.79 9.68 8.44
N LYS A 189 -28.96 11.00 8.62
CA LYS A 189 -29.19 11.62 9.94
C LYS A 189 -30.53 11.20 10.53
N GLU A 190 -31.58 11.16 9.72
CA GLU A 190 -32.92 10.73 10.14
C GLU A 190 -32.90 9.26 10.58
N ASP A 191 -32.37 8.36 9.75
CA ASP A 191 -32.17 6.95 10.07
C ASP A 191 -31.38 6.79 11.39
N PHE A 192 -30.29 7.54 11.53
CA PHE A 192 -29.44 7.51 12.72
C PHE A 192 -30.17 8.00 13.98
N THR A 193 -30.92 9.09 13.88
CA THR A 193 -31.66 9.66 15.02
C THR A 193 -32.80 8.75 15.45
N GLN A 194 -33.53 8.17 14.49
CA GLN A 194 -34.60 7.20 14.77
C GLN A 194 -34.04 5.96 15.47
N LEU A 195 -32.88 5.46 15.02
CA LEU A 195 -32.22 4.32 15.66
C LEU A 195 -31.92 4.58 17.15
N PHE A 196 -31.41 5.77 17.49
CA PHE A 196 -31.13 6.13 18.88
C PHE A 196 -32.39 6.47 19.69
N ASN A 197 -33.44 7.01 19.07
CA ASN A 197 -34.73 7.17 19.74
C ASN A 197 -35.34 5.83 20.15
N ALA A 198 -35.15 4.78 19.34
CA ALA A 198 -35.57 3.42 19.68
C ALA A 198 -34.66 2.74 20.73
N ASN A 199 -33.44 3.25 20.95
CA ASN A 199 -32.43 2.66 21.81
C ASN A 199 -31.85 3.65 22.83
N GLN A 200 -32.70 4.50 23.43
CA GLN A 200 -32.25 5.59 24.32
C GLN A 200 -31.40 5.11 25.51
N TYR A 201 -31.59 3.87 25.97
CA TYR A 201 -30.81 3.27 27.05
C TYR A 201 -29.29 3.25 26.77
N LEU A 202 -28.88 3.21 25.50
CA LEU A 202 -27.46 3.26 25.11
C LEU A 202 -26.79 4.60 25.47
N LEU A 203 -27.56 5.68 25.57
CA LEU A 203 -27.05 7.01 25.93
C LEU A 203 -26.76 7.17 27.43
N ASN A 204 -27.06 6.14 28.24
CA ASN A 204 -26.65 6.10 29.64
C ASN A 204 -25.14 5.85 29.79
N ASP A 205 -24.52 5.16 28.82
CA ASP A 205 -23.08 5.01 28.75
C ASP A 205 -22.43 6.32 28.27
N ASN A 206 -21.46 6.82 29.04
CA ASN A 206 -20.83 8.10 28.74
C ASN A 206 -20.02 8.08 27.43
N ASN A 207 -19.34 6.97 27.11
CA ASN A 207 -18.55 6.84 25.89
C ASN A 207 -19.46 6.86 24.66
N ILE A 208 -20.53 6.06 24.69
CA ILE A 208 -21.52 6.02 23.61
C ILE A 208 -22.13 7.41 23.44
N ARG A 209 -22.54 8.05 24.53
CA ARG A 209 -23.16 9.39 24.50
C ARG A 209 -22.25 10.46 23.91
N VAL A 210 -20.96 10.46 24.23
CA VAL A 210 -19.99 11.42 23.68
C VAL A 210 -19.84 11.21 22.17
N ILE A 211 -19.57 9.98 21.72
CA ILE A 211 -19.37 9.67 20.30
C ILE A 211 -20.66 9.89 19.49
N TYR A 212 -21.83 9.59 20.07
CA TYR A 212 -23.13 9.89 19.47
C TYR A 212 -23.29 11.38 19.20
N LYS A 213 -22.99 12.25 20.18
CA LYS A 213 -23.10 13.72 20.01
C LYS A 213 -22.13 14.23 18.94
N GLU A 214 -20.89 13.74 18.92
CA GLU A 214 -19.91 14.09 17.89
C GLU A 214 -20.40 13.67 16.50
N THR A 215 -20.90 12.43 16.36
CA THR A 215 -21.50 11.92 15.12
C THR A 215 -22.68 12.77 14.67
N LEU A 216 -23.57 13.15 15.60
CA LEU A 216 -24.73 13.99 15.29
C LEU A 216 -24.31 15.40 14.84
N ASN A 217 -23.26 15.97 15.45
CA ASN A 217 -22.71 17.26 15.00
C ASN A 217 -22.16 17.17 13.58
N LEU A 218 -21.45 16.09 13.24
CA LEU A 218 -20.96 15.84 11.87
C LEU A 218 -22.12 15.68 10.87
N PHE A 219 -23.23 15.08 11.27
CA PHE A 219 -24.46 15.05 10.46
C PHE A 219 -25.09 16.44 10.30
N ASN A 220 -25.03 17.30 11.31
CA ASN A 220 -25.61 18.65 11.29
C ASN A 220 -24.78 19.68 10.52
N ASP A 221 -23.50 19.40 10.26
CA ASP A 221 -22.65 20.28 9.45
C ASP A 221 -23.29 20.52 8.06
N THR A 222 -23.24 21.75 7.56
CA THR A 222 -23.78 22.14 6.24
C THR A 222 -22.86 21.72 5.10
N ASN A 223 -21.62 21.31 5.39
CA ASN A 223 -20.70 20.81 4.39
C ASN A 223 -21.21 19.52 3.72
N ILE A 224 -21.05 19.48 2.39
CA ILE A 224 -21.27 18.29 1.56
C ILE A 224 -20.35 17.17 2.04
N ILE A 225 -20.83 15.93 2.02
CA ILE A 225 -20.00 14.78 2.36
C ILE A 225 -18.82 14.69 1.41
N LYS A 226 -17.62 14.90 1.94
CA LYS A 226 -16.37 14.63 1.26
C LYS A 226 -16.11 13.12 1.28
N PHE A 227 -16.25 12.44 0.14
CA PHE A 227 -16.05 11.00 0.05
C PHE A 227 -14.57 10.66 0.07
N SER A 228 -14.05 10.42 1.27
CA SER A 228 -12.65 10.07 1.51
C SER A 228 -12.57 9.03 2.62
N LEU A 229 -11.53 8.19 2.56
CA LEU A 229 -11.16 7.27 3.64
C LEU A 229 -10.88 7.99 4.97
N LYS A 230 -10.56 9.29 4.92
CA LYS A 230 -10.28 10.15 6.08
C LYS A 230 -11.51 10.87 6.61
N ASN A 231 -12.70 10.65 6.03
CA ASN A 231 -13.91 11.32 6.45
C ASN A 231 -14.30 10.94 7.90
N GLU A 232 -14.42 11.96 8.76
CA GLU A 232 -14.69 11.78 10.19
C GLU A 232 -16.06 11.18 10.48
N LEU A 233 -17.09 11.47 9.68
CA LEU A 233 -18.41 10.88 9.86
C LEU A 233 -18.37 9.36 9.67
N PHE A 234 -17.71 8.89 8.61
CA PHE A 234 -17.55 7.44 8.38
C PHE A 234 -16.70 6.76 9.46
N LYS A 235 -15.70 7.46 9.99
CA LYS A 235 -14.88 6.97 11.09
C LYS A 235 -15.68 6.88 12.39
N ASN A 236 -16.40 7.93 12.76
CA ASN A 236 -17.18 7.99 13.99
C ASN A 236 -18.33 6.98 13.99
N LEU A 237 -19.01 6.77 12.87
CA LEU A 237 -20.02 5.72 12.74
C LEU A 237 -19.45 4.31 13.00
N TYR A 238 -18.24 4.03 12.51
CA TYR A 238 -17.59 2.75 12.79
C TYR A 238 -17.21 2.62 14.26
N ILE A 239 -16.56 3.64 14.83
CA ILE A 239 -16.15 3.66 16.24
C ILE A 239 -17.37 3.49 17.16
N LEU A 240 -18.47 4.20 16.88
CA LEU A 240 -19.70 4.10 17.66
C LEU A 240 -20.29 2.69 17.63
N ALA A 241 -20.33 2.07 16.45
CA ALA A 241 -20.77 0.67 16.31
C ALA A 241 -19.87 -0.27 17.13
N GLU A 242 -18.55 -0.04 17.12
CA GLU A 242 -17.59 -0.86 17.86
C GLU A 242 -17.74 -0.73 19.38
N VAL A 243 -17.93 0.50 19.89
CA VAL A 243 -18.18 0.71 21.33
C VAL A 243 -19.48 0.05 21.77
N ILE A 244 -20.53 0.13 20.97
CA ILE A 244 -21.83 -0.50 21.27
C ILE A 244 -21.74 -2.03 21.25
N ASP A 245 -20.92 -2.59 20.36
CA ASP A 245 -20.78 -4.03 20.21
C ASP A 245 -19.89 -4.66 21.29
N GLU A 246 -18.77 -4.01 21.62
CA GLU A 246 -17.80 -4.53 22.59
C GLU A 246 -18.10 -4.12 24.04
N GLY A 247 -18.86 -3.05 24.25
CA GLY A 247 -19.20 -2.55 25.59
C GLY A 247 -17.94 -2.23 26.41
N GLU A 248 -17.88 -2.73 27.65
CA GLU A 248 -16.75 -2.51 28.57
C GLU A 248 -15.41 -3.04 28.02
N PHE A 249 -15.43 -4.10 27.20
CA PHE A 249 -14.21 -4.67 26.61
C PHE A 249 -13.51 -3.72 25.63
N TYR A 250 -14.23 -2.75 25.08
CA TYR A 250 -13.65 -1.74 24.19
C TYR A 250 -12.58 -0.90 24.91
N GLN A 251 -12.80 -0.56 26.18
CA GLN A 251 -11.85 0.26 26.94
C GLN A 251 -10.56 -0.51 27.27
N ALA A 252 -10.68 -1.82 27.56
CA ALA A 252 -9.54 -2.67 27.89
C ALA A 252 -8.54 -2.83 26.74
N LYS A 253 -8.94 -2.59 25.48
CA LYS A 253 -8.04 -2.63 24.31
C LYS A 253 -7.35 -1.30 24.00
N LYS A 254 -7.85 -0.19 24.54
CA LYS A 254 -7.32 1.16 24.28
C LYS A 254 -6.27 1.63 25.29
N ASN A 255 -6.25 1.01 26.47
CA ASN A 255 -5.23 1.22 27.52
C ASN A 255 -4.11 0.19 27.40
#